data_AF-A0A7C7UQ39-F1
#
_entry.id   AF-A0A7C7UQ39-F1
#
_cell.length_a   1.000
_cell.length_b   1.000
_cell.length_c   1.000
_cell.angle_alpha   90.00
_cell.angle_beta   90.00
_cell.angle_gamma   90.00
#
_symmetry.space_group_name_H-M   'P 1'
#
loop_
_entity.id
_entity.type
_entity.pdbx_description
1 polymer ?
#
loop_
_entity_poly.entity_id
_entity_poly.type
_entity_poly.pdbx_seq_one_letter_code
_entity_poly.pdbx_strand_id
1 'polypeptide(L)'
;MSSYPGRKRLSEKKSLLRAPPPDFRTLTAEGGPMRIEDYPRPEGDTGIGFHWFPDVFHYHKTNFDTFAHILANLGASWLLLLSEPAKPIPEFFIRGLLERNIEPIIRVYTPTVQAISQQDLRQLCQTYAGWGVHYIHVFNEPNLVSEWAAGEWEPEGLPERFMDYLLPCLETMHSVEGIIPLFTPLSPGGNYLDLDFLKAAFDIINARGKRHLLEKMAVGIHNYAFNRPPDWSQDHLGFRLFRWYDEIIRERVGRSLPQIACENGVRPGEQLTADYPPIDEELHARRSVEMCQLLMENQVPNYVFNNAFWLLATDDHQPFQEHRWFRDTGQPALPRSVAALEVMPRHPRQLGPYISIPSTIRVLMPDGSVEVMDLDEYLKGVVPAEIGVDRPLEALKAQAIAARSYALAGPRHPGEGADVCTTTHCQVWRPEHYARTDQAVEETRGLVAIYPEPGATSAAAAPVIIRAFYFGHCDGHTRNSEDVWMQALPYCRSVECVRPFPELFGHGVGMCQEGASAMAGQGASCEQILTHYYT
;
A
#
# COMPACT_ATOMS: atom_id res chain seq x y z
N MET A 1 50.51 24.70 43.23
CA MET A 1 50.40 23.89 42.00
C MET A 1 50.57 22.42 42.38
N SER A 2 49.47 21.68 42.57
CA SER A 2 49.51 20.32 43.13
C SER A 2 48.50 19.40 42.46
N SER A 3 49.03 18.31 41.91
CA SER A 3 48.51 16.94 41.88
C SER A 3 47.02 16.64 41.67
N TYR A 4 46.74 15.84 40.64
CA TYR A 4 45.62 14.89 40.56
C TYR A 4 45.39 14.11 41.87
N PRO A 5 44.14 13.70 42.15
CA PRO A 5 43.82 12.27 42.00
C PRO A 5 42.38 11.96 41.54
N GLY A 6 42.19 10.75 40.99
CA GLY A 6 40.94 9.99 41.18
C GLY A 6 40.11 9.60 39.94
N ARG A 7 40.59 8.61 39.16
CA ARG A 7 39.74 7.80 38.27
C ARG A 7 38.65 7.09 39.08
N LYS A 8 37.37 7.41 38.86
CA LYS A 8 36.25 6.49 39.11
C LYS A 8 35.97 5.70 37.84
N ARG A 9 36.09 4.37 37.93
CA ARG A 9 35.64 3.43 36.90
C ARG A 9 34.12 3.55 36.78
N LEU A 10 33.63 3.91 35.61
CA LEU A 10 32.27 3.59 35.17
C LEU A 10 32.38 2.32 34.33
N SER A 11 32.44 1.19 35.03
CA SER A 11 32.14 -0.12 34.45
C SER A 11 30.65 -0.34 34.58
N GLU A 12 29.90 0.02 33.54
CA GLU A 12 28.54 -0.49 33.29
C GLU A 12 28.17 -0.13 31.85
N LYS A 13 28.81 -0.80 30.89
CA LYS A 13 28.22 -0.99 29.56
C LYS A 13 27.02 -1.91 29.78
N LYS A 14 25.83 -1.35 30.02
CA LYS A 14 24.59 -2.05 29.71
C LYS A 14 24.61 -2.30 28.21
N SER A 15 24.90 -3.54 27.85
CA SER A 15 24.63 -4.09 26.53
C SER A 15 23.14 -3.84 26.25
N LEU A 16 22.87 -2.84 25.40
CA LEU A 16 21.58 -2.65 24.76
C LEU A 16 21.50 -3.69 23.63
N LEU A 17 21.43 -4.97 24.00
CA LEU A 17 20.92 -5.97 23.08
C LEU A 17 19.42 -5.68 22.96
N ARG A 18 19.00 -5.22 21.78
CA ARG A 18 17.59 -5.11 21.39
C ARG A 18 16.94 -6.48 21.66
N ALA A 19 15.66 -6.48 22.05
CA ALA A 19 14.89 -7.71 22.17
C ALA A 19 15.05 -8.54 20.87
N PRO A 20 15.13 -9.88 20.96
CA PRO A 20 15.16 -10.73 19.77
C PRO A 20 13.97 -10.37 18.86
N PRO A 21 14.11 -10.51 17.52
CA PRO A 21 13.00 -10.28 16.61
C PRO A 21 11.77 -11.05 17.08
N PRO A 22 10.56 -10.46 17.00
CA PRO A 22 9.34 -11.12 17.44
C PRO A 22 9.21 -12.49 16.77
N ASP A 23 8.78 -13.50 17.54
CA ASP A 23 8.47 -14.82 16.99
C ASP A 23 7.29 -14.66 16.03
N PHE A 24 7.57 -14.74 14.72
CA PHE A 24 6.60 -14.54 13.65
C PHE A 24 5.43 -15.53 13.71
N ARG A 25 5.53 -16.62 14.50
CA ARG A 25 4.43 -17.56 14.75
C ARG A 25 3.38 -17.04 15.72
N THR A 26 3.69 -16.01 16.50
CA THR A 26 2.78 -15.44 17.51
C THR A 26 1.90 -14.30 16.98
N LEU A 27 2.19 -13.79 15.77
CA LEU A 27 1.45 -12.71 15.13
C LEU A 27 0.36 -13.20 14.16
N THR A 28 0.34 -14.48 13.84
CA THR A 28 -0.80 -15.08 13.13
C THR A 28 -1.71 -15.72 14.17
N ALA A 29 -2.95 -15.20 14.28
CA ALA A 29 -4.01 -16.05 14.78
C ALA A 29 -4.12 -17.24 13.82
N GLU A 30 -3.61 -18.40 14.25
CA GLU A 30 -3.83 -19.72 13.63
C GLU A 30 -3.45 -19.84 12.14
N GLY A 31 -2.15 -19.78 11.81
CA GLY A 31 -1.62 -20.39 10.56
C GLY A 31 -2.12 -19.80 9.23
N GLY A 32 -2.79 -18.66 9.24
CA GLY A 32 -3.25 -17.95 8.05
C GLY A 32 -2.22 -17.00 7.41
N PRO A 33 -2.56 -16.36 6.28
CA PRO A 33 -1.69 -15.39 5.61
C PRO A 33 -1.39 -14.18 6.49
N MET A 34 -0.18 -13.63 6.37
CA MET A 34 0.27 -12.45 7.12
C MET A 34 -0.55 -11.22 6.70
N ARG A 35 -1.12 -10.49 7.68
CA ARG A 35 -1.92 -9.28 7.42
C ARG A 35 -1.00 -8.09 7.13
N ILE A 36 -1.50 -7.07 6.45
CA ILE A 36 -0.72 -5.89 6.02
C ILE A 36 -0.06 -5.17 7.21
N GLU A 37 -0.75 -5.13 8.35
CA GLU A 37 -0.31 -4.53 9.61
C GLU A 37 0.77 -5.34 10.34
N ASP A 38 0.89 -6.64 10.06
CA ASP A 38 1.85 -7.51 10.75
C ASP A 38 3.24 -7.45 10.09
N TYR A 39 3.32 -6.97 8.84
CA TYR A 39 4.60 -6.83 8.13
C TYR A 39 5.50 -5.79 8.83
N PRO A 40 6.80 -6.10 9.06
CA PRO A 40 7.72 -5.21 9.76
C PRO A 40 7.85 -3.83 9.11
N ARG A 41 7.83 -2.78 9.92
CA ARG A 41 8.09 -1.41 9.47
C ARG A 41 9.02 -0.72 10.45
N PRO A 42 9.81 0.26 9.99
CA PRO A 42 10.67 1.04 10.87
C PRO A 42 9.84 1.78 11.94
N GLU A 43 10.40 1.92 13.14
CA GLU A 43 9.75 2.71 14.20
C GLU A 43 9.71 4.18 13.78
N GLY A 44 8.53 4.82 13.89
CA GLY A 44 8.34 6.19 13.44
C GLY A 44 8.29 6.34 11.91
N ASP A 45 7.93 5.26 11.19
CA ASP A 45 7.91 5.19 9.73
C ASP A 45 7.28 6.43 9.08
N THR A 46 8.09 7.22 8.35
CA THR A 46 7.62 8.35 7.54
C THR A 46 7.21 7.92 6.13
N GLY A 47 7.56 6.69 5.73
CA GLY A 47 7.49 6.21 4.36
C GLY A 47 8.54 6.84 3.42
N ILE A 48 9.38 7.76 3.90
CA ILE A 48 10.41 8.40 3.06
C ILE A 48 11.56 7.42 2.90
N GLY A 49 12.00 7.19 1.67
CA GLY A 49 13.19 6.41 1.41
C GLY A 49 13.96 6.87 0.20
N PHE A 50 15.08 6.20 -0.05
CA PHE A 50 15.92 6.46 -1.20
C PHE A 50 16.47 5.15 -1.77
N HIS A 51 16.75 5.13 -3.07
CA HIS A 51 17.69 4.19 -3.63
C HIS A 51 19.11 4.67 -3.28
N TRP A 52 19.92 3.82 -2.66
CA TRP A 52 21.34 4.09 -2.39
C TRP A 52 22.13 4.26 -3.70
N PHE A 53 23.45 4.36 -3.65
CA PHE A 53 24.27 4.36 -4.85
C PHE A 53 23.88 3.20 -5.79
N PRO A 54 23.97 3.39 -7.12
CA PRO A 54 23.58 2.38 -8.11
C PRO A 54 24.67 1.30 -8.26
N ASP A 55 25.31 0.92 -7.16
CA ASP A 55 26.43 -0.02 -7.13
C ASP A 55 26.52 -0.77 -5.78
N VAL A 56 27.49 -1.67 -5.70
CA VAL A 56 27.76 -2.53 -4.55
C VAL A 56 29.02 -2.14 -3.76
N PHE A 57 29.62 -0.98 -4.04
CA PHE A 57 30.96 -0.61 -3.55
C PHE A 57 30.93 0.51 -2.51
N HIS A 58 29.91 1.38 -2.51
CA HIS A 58 29.80 2.52 -1.59
C HIS A 58 29.34 2.14 -0.18
N TYR A 59 30.00 1.16 0.44
CA TYR A 59 29.72 0.70 1.81
C TYR A 59 30.90 0.93 2.77
N HIS A 60 31.80 1.86 2.45
CA HIS A 60 32.88 2.22 3.38
C HIS A 60 32.36 3.05 4.56
N LYS A 61 33.12 3.02 5.66
CA LYS A 61 32.78 3.76 6.88
C LYS A 61 32.61 5.26 6.63
N THR A 62 33.44 5.84 5.76
CA THR A 62 33.37 7.25 5.35
C THR A 62 32.06 7.57 4.63
N ASN A 63 31.59 6.70 3.72
CA ASN A 63 30.29 6.89 3.07
C ASN A 63 29.17 6.83 4.12
N PHE A 64 29.18 5.82 4.99
CA PHE A 64 28.16 5.66 6.02
C PHE A 64 28.10 6.89 6.94
N ASP A 65 29.23 7.36 7.44
CA ASP A 65 29.26 8.49 8.37
C ASP A 65 28.73 9.78 7.71
N THR A 66 29.05 10.03 6.45
CA THR A 66 28.50 11.18 5.68
C THR A 66 26.99 11.05 5.49
N PHE A 67 26.53 9.93 4.92
CA PHE A 67 25.14 9.82 4.47
C PHE A 67 24.17 9.43 5.57
N ALA A 68 24.61 8.82 6.67
CA ALA A 68 23.73 8.55 7.81
C ALA A 68 23.17 9.85 8.41
N HIS A 69 23.96 10.93 8.44
CA HIS A 69 23.48 12.25 8.85
C HIS A 69 22.50 12.85 7.83
N ILE A 70 22.81 12.73 6.54
CA ILE A 70 21.94 13.21 5.46
C ILE A 70 20.58 12.50 5.51
N LEU A 71 20.56 11.17 5.58
CA LEU A 71 19.32 10.38 5.64
C LEU A 71 18.46 10.77 6.86
N ALA A 72 19.08 10.98 8.02
CA ALA A 72 18.39 11.46 9.21
C ALA A 72 17.77 12.86 9.00
N ASN A 73 18.51 13.80 8.41
CA ASN A 73 18.01 15.15 8.11
C ASN A 73 16.87 15.16 7.08
N LEU A 74 16.90 14.22 6.12
CA LEU A 74 15.83 14.02 5.15
C LEU A 74 14.61 13.32 5.78
N GLY A 75 14.77 12.68 6.94
CA GLY A 75 13.73 11.93 7.62
C GLY A 75 13.44 10.58 6.96
N ALA A 76 14.45 9.98 6.32
CA ALA A 76 14.34 8.69 5.67
C ALA A 76 14.11 7.58 6.71
N SER A 77 13.14 6.71 6.46
CA SER A 77 12.87 5.48 7.20
C SER A 77 13.14 4.23 6.38
N TRP A 78 13.36 4.35 5.06
CA TRP A 78 13.64 3.22 4.15
C TRP A 78 14.88 3.47 3.29
N LEU A 79 15.64 2.43 2.99
CA LEU A 79 16.79 2.53 2.09
C LEU A 79 16.96 1.26 1.26
N LEU A 80 16.88 1.38 -0.06
CA LEU A 80 17.17 0.27 -0.97
C LEU A 80 18.69 0.18 -1.22
N LEU A 81 19.25 -1.02 -1.05
CA LEU A 81 20.68 -1.30 -1.12
C LEU A 81 20.97 -2.44 -2.09
N LEU A 82 22.08 -2.34 -2.82
CA LEU A 82 22.55 -3.42 -3.71
C LEU A 82 23.56 -4.31 -2.98
N SER A 83 23.29 -5.61 -2.97
CA SER A 83 24.19 -6.62 -2.41
C SER A 83 24.72 -7.50 -3.52
N GLU A 84 26.02 -7.82 -3.49
CA GLU A 84 26.56 -8.87 -4.34
C GLU A 84 25.96 -10.24 -3.96
N PRO A 85 25.85 -11.18 -4.92
CA PRO A 85 25.56 -12.58 -4.59
C PRO A 85 26.65 -13.13 -3.67
N ALA A 86 26.26 -13.89 -2.65
CA ALA A 86 27.16 -14.54 -1.69
C ALA A 86 28.05 -13.62 -0.82
N LYS A 87 28.02 -12.30 -0.99
CA LYS A 87 28.80 -11.34 -0.20
C LYS A 87 27.90 -10.27 0.40
N PRO A 88 27.58 -10.36 1.70
CA PRO A 88 26.71 -9.38 2.35
C PRO A 88 27.39 -8.00 2.42
N ILE A 89 26.56 -6.97 2.43
CA ILE A 89 26.94 -5.61 2.81
C ILE A 89 27.57 -5.66 4.22
N PRO A 90 28.61 -4.87 4.51
CA PRO A 90 29.26 -4.88 5.82
C PRO A 90 28.27 -4.74 6.99
N GLU A 91 28.39 -5.60 8.00
CA GLU A 91 27.47 -5.65 9.15
C GLU A 91 27.30 -4.28 9.84
N PHE A 92 28.39 -3.52 9.99
CA PHE A 92 28.34 -2.20 10.63
C PHE A 92 27.42 -1.23 9.90
N PHE A 93 27.29 -1.37 8.58
CA PHE A 93 26.47 -0.52 7.74
C PHE A 93 25.00 -0.87 7.97
N ILE A 94 24.64 -2.15 7.84
CA ILE A 94 23.27 -2.64 8.06
C ILE A 94 22.80 -2.37 9.47
N ARG A 95 23.58 -2.76 10.49
CA ARG A 95 23.22 -2.48 11.89
C ARG A 95 23.14 -0.99 12.18
N GLY A 96 24.04 -0.19 11.59
CA GLY A 96 24.03 1.25 11.73
C GLY A 96 22.75 1.92 11.19
N LEU A 97 22.16 1.39 10.11
CA LEU A 97 20.86 1.81 9.59
C LEU A 97 19.72 1.43 10.53
N LEU A 98 19.71 0.16 10.97
CA LEU A 98 18.66 -0.36 11.86
C LEU A 98 18.65 0.35 13.23
N GLU A 99 19.82 0.69 13.77
CA GLU A 99 19.96 1.52 14.99
C GLU A 99 19.38 2.93 14.83
N ARG A 100 19.24 3.41 13.59
CA ARG A 100 18.64 4.71 13.24
C ARG A 100 17.19 4.57 12.79
N ASN A 101 16.58 3.40 12.96
CA ASN A 101 15.23 3.08 12.47
C ASN A 101 15.08 3.29 10.95
N ILE A 102 16.14 3.00 10.18
CA ILE A 102 16.08 2.95 8.72
C ILE A 102 16.01 1.47 8.32
N GLU A 103 14.89 1.07 7.72
CA GLU A 103 14.66 -0.28 7.23
C GLU A 103 15.39 -0.48 5.88
N PRO A 104 16.36 -1.40 5.81
CA PRO A 104 17.04 -1.72 4.56
C PRO A 104 16.18 -2.67 3.70
N ILE A 105 16.07 -2.36 2.42
CA ILE A 105 15.54 -3.26 1.39
C ILE A 105 16.76 -3.77 0.61
N ILE A 106 16.97 -5.08 0.52
CA ILE A 106 18.15 -5.63 -0.15
C ILE A 106 17.77 -6.14 -1.53
N ARG A 107 18.39 -5.56 -2.57
CA ARG A 107 18.42 -6.12 -3.92
C ARG A 107 19.70 -6.94 -4.09
N VAL A 108 19.57 -8.26 -4.24
CA VAL A 108 20.69 -9.10 -4.65
C VAL A 108 20.93 -8.84 -6.14
N TYR A 109 22.01 -8.12 -6.43
CA TYR A 109 22.33 -7.62 -7.76
C TYR A 109 22.91 -8.73 -8.63
N THR A 110 22.35 -8.88 -9.83
CA THR A 110 22.94 -9.62 -10.94
C THR A 110 22.95 -8.72 -12.17
N PRO A 111 23.99 -8.79 -13.02
CA PRO A 111 24.08 -7.92 -14.20
C PRO A 111 23.03 -8.24 -15.27
N THR A 112 22.49 -9.45 -15.26
CA THR A 112 21.38 -9.90 -16.10
C THR A 112 20.51 -10.88 -15.31
N VAL A 113 19.32 -11.22 -15.82
CA VAL A 113 18.55 -12.38 -15.38
C VAL A 113 19.38 -13.64 -15.62
N GLN A 114 19.65 -14.39 -14.56
CA GLN A 114 20.43 -15.63 -14.59
C GLN A 114 20.16 -16.48 -13.35
N ALA A 115 20.59 -17.74 -13.36
CA ALA A 115 20.46 -18.60 -12.20
C ALA A 115 21.26 -18.08 -11.00
N ILE A 116 20.62 -18.03 -9.83
CA ILE A 116 21.26 -17.71 -8.55
C ILE A 116 21.42 -19.00 -7.74
N SER A 117 22.58 -19.19 -7.13
CA SER A 117 22.85 -20.32 -6.25
C SER A 117 21.94 -20.27 -5.02
N GLN A 118 21.09 -21.29 -4.87
CA GLN A 118 20.13 -21.41 -3.78
C GLN A 118 20.81 -21.57 -2.42
N GLN A 119 21.99 -22.18 -2.40
CA GLN A 119 22.81 -22.31 -1.20
C GLN A 119 23.34 -20.94 -0.77
N ASP A 120 23.90 -20.17 -1.70
CA ASP A 120 24.48 -18.85 -1.40
C ASP A 120 23.40 -17.84 -1.03
N LEU A 121 22.27 -17.84 -1.75
CA LEU A 121 21.12 -16.99 -1.43
C LEU A 121 20.57 -17.30 -0.04
N ARG A 122 20.47 -18.58 0.34
CA ARG A 122 20.04 -18.99 1.69
C ARG A 122 20.99 -18.47 2.77
N GLN A 123 22.29 -18.65 2.57
CA GLN A 123 23.31 -18.18 3.52
C GLN A 123 23.28 -16.65 3.68
N LEU A 124 23.09 -15.94 2.56
CA LEU A 124 22.95 -14.49 2.53
C LEU A 124 21.69 -14.04 3.31
N CYS A 125 20.55 -14.67 3.04
CA CYS A 125 19.28 -14.43 3.74
C CYS A 125 19.40 -14.68 5.24
N GLN A 126 20.02 -15.78 5.66
CA GLN A 126 20.23 -16.09 7.08
C GLN A 126 21.11 -15.04 7.78
N THR A 127 22.12 -14.53 7.07
CA THR A 127 23.00 -13.48 7.58
C THR A 127 22.22 -12.19 7.80
N TYR A 128 21.47 -11.75 6.79
CA TYR A 128 20.65 -10.55 6.85
C TYR A 128 19.53 -10.63 7.90
N ALA A 129 18.83 -11.77 7.97
CA ALA A 129 17.83 -12.03 9.01
C ALA A 129 18.44 -11.95 10.42
N GLY A 130 19.64 -12.51 10.63
CA GLY A 130 20.38 -12.43 11.90
C GLY A 130 20.81 -11.01 12.28
N TRP A 131 20.86 -10.09 11.31
CA TRP A 131 21.09 -8.67 11.56
C TRP A 131 19.81 -7.86 11.77
N GLY A 132 18.65 -8.40 11.38
CA GLY A 132 17.33 -7.77 11.51
C GLY A 132 16.80 -7.16 10.21
N VAL A 133 17.33 -7.55 9.06
CA VAL A 133 16.77 -7.19 7.75
C VAL A 133 15.59 -8.11 7.44
N HIS A 134 14.49 -7.54 6.94
CA HIS A 134 13.31 -8.32 6.59
C HIS A 134 13.14 -8.52 5.08
N TYR A 135 13.44 -7.49 4.28
CA TYR A 135 13.03 -7.43 2.88
C TYR A 135 14.18 -7.69 1.91
N ILE A 136 14.02 -8.72 1.07
CA ILE A 136 15.02 -9.10 0.06
C ILE A 136 14.32 -9.42 -1.28
N HIS A 137 14.87 -8.91 -2.38
CA HIS A 137 14.56 -9.38 -3.73
C HIS A 137 15.82 -9.70 -4.54
N VAL A 138 15.59 -10.36 -5.66
CA VAL A 138 16.58 -10.68 -6.70
C VAL A 138 16.14 -10.06 -8.03
N PHE A 139 17.10 -9.87 -8.93
CA PHE A 139 16.89 -9.28 -10.26
C PHE A 139 16.35 -7.84 -10.22
N ASN A 140 16.26 -7.23 -11.39
CA ASN A 140 15.64 -5.94 -11.62
C ASN A 140 14.90 -5.97 -12.96
N GLU A 141 13.71 -5.37 -13.01
CA GLU A 141 12.96 -5.04 -14.24
C GLU A 141 13.03 -6.09 -15.39
N PRO A 142 12.70 -7.37 -15.14
CA PRO A 142 12.81 -8.44 -16.13
C PRO A 142 11.94 -8.25 -17.38
N ASN A 143 11.09 -7.23 -17.38
CA ASN A 143 10.30 -6.79 -18.53
C ASN A 143 11.02 -5.75 -19.42
N LEU A 144 12.33 -5.53 -19.21
CA LEU A 144 13.20 -4.74 -20.08
C LEU A 144 14.23 -5.63 -20.80
N VAL A 145 14.50 -5.32 -22.08
CA VAL A 145 15.51 -6.03 -22.89
C VAL A 145 16.91 -5.92 -22.26
N SER A 146 17.22 -4.79 -21.63
CA SER A 146 18.51 -4.51 -21.01
C SER A 146 18.85 -5.40 -19.81
N GLU A 147 17.86 -6.03 -19.20
CA GLU A 147 18.04 -6.89 -18.03
C GLU A 147 18.35 -8.35 -18.42
N TRP A 148 18.37 -8.66 -19.72
CA TRP A 148 18.67 -9.99 -20.24
C TRP A 148 20.02 -10.00 -20.96
N ALA A 149 20.69 -11.16 -20.93
CA ALA A 149 21.93 -11.30 -21.69
C ALA A 149 21.66 -11.19 -23.20
N ALA A 150 22.69 -10.78 -23.94
CA ALA A 150 22.57 -10.55 -25.38
C ALA A 150 22.05 -11.82 -26.09
N GLY A 151 20.88 -11.69 -26.75
CA GLY A 151 20.22 -12.78 -27.47
C GLY A 151 19.27 -13.64 -26.63
N GLU A 152 19.09 -13.37 -25.34
CA GLU A 152 18.17 -14.14 -24.47
C GLU A 152 16.77 -13.51 -24.31
N TRP A 153 16.59 -12.27 -24.75
CA TRP A 153 15.28 -11.62 -24.77
C TRP A 153 14.40 -12.20 -25.88
N GLU A 154 13.23 -12.70 -25.49
CA GLU A 154 12.20 -13.25 -26.39
C GLU A 154 10.82 -12.98 -25.77
N PRO A 155 9.98 -12.07 -26.30
CA PRO A 155 8.71 -11.67 -25.69
C PRO A 155 7.74 -12.85 -25.46
N GLU A 156 7.71 -13.80 -26.38
CA GLU A 156 6.86 -14.98 -26.32
C GLU A 156 7.26 -15.88 -25.14
N GLY A 157 6.35 -16.04 -24.18
CA GLY A 157 6.60 -16.84 -22.97
C GLY A 157 7.60 -16.21 -22.00
N LEU A 158 7.92 -14.91 -22.13
CA LEU A 158 8.86 -14.21 -21.27
C LEU A 158 8.55 -14.38 -19.75
N PRO A 159 7.30 -14.19 -19.28
CA PRO A 159 6.99 -14.39 -17.86
C PRO A 159 7.30 -15.82 -17.39
N GLU A 160 6.94 -16.84 -18.18
CA GLU A 160 7.20 -18.25 -17.84
C GLU A 160 8.70 -18.51 -17.63
N ARG A 161 9.52 -18.07 -18.59
CA ARG A 161 10.98 -18.24 -18.51
C ARG A 161 11.59 -17.48 -17.33
N PHE A 162 11.13 -16.25 -17.08
CA PHE A 162 11.60 -15.49 -15.93
C PHE A 162 11.23 -16.18 -14.61
N MET A 163 10.01 -16.72 -14.51
CA MET A 163 9.54 -17.42 -13.31
C MET A 163 10.33 -18.72 -13.04
N ASP A 164 10.96 -19.34 -14.05
CA ASP A 164 11.91 -20.44 -13.84
C ASP A 164 13.16 -20.01 -13.06
N TYR A 165 13.58 -18.75 -13.18
CA TYR A 165 14.67 -18.18 -12.38
C TYR A 165 14.17 -17.65 -11.03
N LEU A 166 13.01 -16.99 -11.00
CA LEU A 166 12.53 -16.30 -9.80
C LEU A 166 11.93 -17.26 -8.76
N LEU A 167 11.14 -18.26 -9.14
CA LEU A 167 10.44 -19.13 -8.18
C LEU A 167 11.38 -19.86 -7.22
N PRO A 168 12.51 -20.46 -7.68
CA PRO A 168 13.47 -21.02 -6.75
C PRO A 168 13.96 -19.98 -5.74
N CYS A 169 14.30 -18.77 -6.20
CA CYS A 169 14.77 -17.70 -5.33
C CYS A 169 13.73 -17.32 -4.27
N LEU A 170 12.46 -17.16 -4.67
CA LEU A 170 11.34 -16.88 -3.75
C LEU A 170 11.16 -17.98 -2.71
N GLU A 171 11.20 -19.26 -3.11
CA GLU A 171 11.11 -20.39 -2.17
C GLU A 171 12.27 -20.40 -1.18
N THR A 172 13.49 -20.13 -1.66
CA THR A 172 14.66 -20.05 -0.78
C THR A 172 14.54 -18.92 0.22
N MET A 173 14.20 -17.70 -0.21
CA MET A 173 13.98 -16.56 0.68
C MET A 173 12.84 -16.82 1.67
N HIS A 174 11.71 -17.36 1.20
CA HIS A 174 10.52 -17.62 2.02
C HIS A 174 10.81 -18.61 3.16
N SER A 175 11.67 -19.59 2.89
CA SER A 175 12.07 -20.63 3.85
C SER A 175 13.05 -20.17 4.94
N VAL A 176 13.56 -18.93 4.86
CA VAL A 176 14.40 -18.34 5.91
C VAL A 176 13.51 -17.52 6.85
N GLU A 177 13.53 -17.88 8.13
CA GLU A 177 12.82 -17.14 9.17
C GLU A 177 13.35 -15.70 9.28
N GLY A 178 12.44 -14.73 9.45
CA GLY A 178 12.77 -13.31 9.42
C GLY A 178 12.79 -12.68 8.03
N ILE A 179 12.89 -13.47 6.95
CA ILE A 179 12.87 -12.93 5.59
C ILE A 179 11.46 -12.95 5.00
N ILE A 180 11.12 -11.83 4.39
CA ILE A 180 9.97 -11.61 3.52
C ILE A 180 10.50 -11.41 2.09
N PRO A 181 10.26 -12.39 1.19
CA PRO A 181 10.59 -12.23 -0.22
C PRO A 181 9.82 -11.07 -0.83
N LEU A 182 10.48 -10.32 -1.71
CA LEU A 182 9.84 -9.38 -2.60
C LEU A 182 9.79 -9.98 -4.00
N PHE A 183 8.61 -9.94 -4.63
CA PHE A 183 8.52 -10.03 -6.08
C PHE A 183 9.30 -8.85 -6.68
N THR A 184 10.11 -9.11 -7.71
CA THR A 184 11.00 -8.08 -8.28
C THR A 184 10.20 -6.93 -8.89
N PRO A 185 10.65 -5.66 -8.79
CA PRO A 185 9.99 -4.57 -9.47
C PRO A 185 10.03 -4.74 -10.99
N LEU A 186 8.99 -4.26 -11.65
CA LEU A 186 8.88 -4.20 -13.10
C LEU A 186 8.96 -2.74 -13.55
N SER A 187 9.49 -2.51 -14.75
CA SER A 187 9.57 -1.18 -15.33
C SER A 187 8.20 -0.76 -15.90
N PRO A 188 7.59 0.35 -15.46
CA PRO A 188 6.29 0.79 -15.95
C PRO A 188 6.31 1.04 -17.46
N GLY A 189 5.45 0.35 -18.20
CA GLY A 189 5.42 0.47 -19.67
C GLY A 189 6.71 -0.01 -20.35
N GLY A 190 7.46 -0.93 -19.73
CA GLY A 190 8.68 -1.52 -20.28
C GLY A 190 8.48 -2.25 -21.61
N ASN A 191 9.56 -2.86 -22.13
CA ASN A 191 9.53 -3.56 -23.42
C ASN A 191 8.47 -4.66 -23.47
N TYR A 192 8.20 -5.31 -22.34
CA TYR A 192 6.99 -6.09 -22.10
C TYR A 192 6.12 -5.35 -21.07
N LEU A 193 4.81 -5.25 -21.32
CA LEU A 193 3.89 -4.50 -20.44
C LEU A 193 3.89 -5.10 -19.03
N ASP A 194 4.19 -4.26 -18.05
CA ASP A 194 4.41 -4.67 -16.66
C ASP A 194 3.16 -5.25 -16.00
N LEU A 195 1.98 -4.69 -16.27
CA LEU A 195 0.73 -5.24 -15.75
C LEU A 195 0.43 -6.64 -16.30
N ASP A 196 0.67 -6.88 -17.58
CA ASP A 196 0.46 -8.19 -18.20
C ASP A 196 1.49 -9.20 -17.71
N PHE A 197 2.74 -8.76 -17.51
CA PHE A 197 3.78 -9.56 -16.89
C PHE A 197 3.39 -9.97 -15.47
N LEU A 198 2.91 -9.03 -14.65
CA LEU A 198 2.51 -9.28 -13.27
C LEU A 198 1.33 -10.25 -13.19
N LYS A 199 0.31 -10.08 -14.04
CA LYS A 199 -0.81 -11.02 -14.16
C LYS A 199 -0.31 -12.44 -14.46
N ALA A 200 0.50 -12.57 -15.52
CA ALA A 200 1.06 -13.85 -15.92
C ALA A 200 1.91 -14.49 -14.79
N ALA A 201 2.74 -13.70 -14.11
CA ALA A 201 3.57 -14.19 -13.01
C ALA A 201 2.73 -14.76 -11.85
N PHE A 202 1.64 -14.09 -11.46
CA PHE A 202 0.74 -14.61 -10.42
C PHE A 202 -0.07 -15.83 -10.89
N ASP A 203 -0.50 -15.85 -12.15
CA ASP A 203 -1.16 -17.02 -12.74
C ASP A 203 -0.23 -18.23 -12.74
N ILE A 204 1.08 -18.03 -13.02
CA ILE A 204 2.12 -19.07 -12.95
C ILE A 204 2.32 -19.55 -11.51
N ILE A 205 2.39 -18.66 -10.52
CA ILE A 205 2.47 -19.04 -9.08
C ILE A 205 1.29 -19.93 -8.71
N ASN A 206 0.08 -19.55 -9.13
CA ASN A 206 -1.14 -20.31 -8.90
C ASN A 206 -1.11 -21.68 -9.59
N ALA A 207 -0.83 -21.71 -10.88
CA ALA A 207 -0.81 -22.92 -11.71
C ALA A 207 0.27 -23.92 -11.26
N ARG A 208 1.42 -23.44 -10.78
CA ARG A 208 2.52 -24.28 -10.26
C ARG A 208 2.34 -24.69 -8.79
N GLY A 209 1.18 -24.37 -8.17
CA GLY A 209 0.88 -24.77 -6.79
C GLY A 209 1.73 -24.07 -5.72
N LYS A 210 2.25 -22.88 -6.03
CA LYS A 210 3.15 -22.11 -5.15
C LYS A 210 2.44 -21.01 -4.35
N ARG A 211 1.12 -21.12 -4.16
CA ARG A 211 0.28 -20.12 -3.45
C ARG A 211 0.74 -19.81 -2.03
N HIS A 212 1.39 -20.76 -1.35
CA HIS A 212 1.96 -20.53 -0.01
C HIS A 212 2.97 -19.37 0.03
N LEU A 213 3.67 -19.09 -1.07
CA LEU A 213 4.56 -17.93 -1.16
C LEU A 213 3.78 -16.62 -0.92
N LEU A 214 2.54 -16.54 -1.40
CA LEU A 214 1.68 -15.37 -1.30
C LEU A 214 1.13 -15.14 0.12
N GLU A 215 1.34 -16.07 1.05
CA GLU A 215 0.97 -15.89 2.46
C GLU A 215 1.93 -14.95 3.19
N LYS A 216 3.20 -14.91 2.75
CA LYS A 216 4.27 -14.04 3.26
C LYS A 216 5.19 -13.63 2.10
N MET A 217 4.81 -12.56 1.42
CA MET A 217 5.55 -11.95 0.32
C MET A 217 5.10 -10.50 0.14
N ALA A 218 6.04 -9.64 -0.26
CA ALA A 218 5.78 -8.28 -0.71
C ALA A 218 6.02 -8.16 -2.23
N VAL A 219 5.61 -7.07 -2.84
CA VAL A 219 5.78 -6.79 -4.28
C VAL A 219 6.60 -5.52 -4.43
N GLY A 220 7.78 -5.62 -5.04
CA GLY A 220 8.56 -4.46 -5.44
C GLY A 220 7.84 -3.71 -6.56
N ILE A 221 7.84 -2.38 -6.51
CA ILE A 221 7.26 -1.53 -7.56
C ILE A 221 8.22 -0.41 -7.93
N HIS A 222 8.17 0.01 -9.20
CA HIS A 222 8.71 1.29 -9.65
C HIS A 222 7.53 2.19 -10.02
N ASN A 223 7.33 3.31 -9.33
CA ASN A 223 6.15 4.17 -9.53
C ASN A 223 6.54 5.62 -9.86
N TYR A 224 7.49 5.76 -10.79
CA TYR A 224 7.90 7.05 -11.34
C TYR A 224 6.68 7.88 -11.80
N ALA A 225 6.61 9.13 -11.35
CA ALA A 225 5.57 10.06 -11.80
C ALA A 225 5.89 10.72 -13.14
N PHE A 226 7.12 10.54 -13.63
CA PHE A 226 7.62 11.23 -14.81
C PHE A 226 7.47 12.75 -14.66
N ASN A 227 6.83 13.42 -15.63
CA ASN A 227 6.47 14.84 -15.51
C ASN A 227 4.99 15.09 -15.15
N ARG A 228 4.26 14.07 -14.69
CA ARG A 228 2.85 14.18 -14.32
C ARG A 228 2.68 14.53 -12.84
N PRO A 229 1.54 15.13 -12.43
CA PRO A 229 1.26 15.37 -11.03
C PRO A 229 0.97 14.03 -10.29
N PRO A 230 1.25 13.93 -8.97
CA PRO A 230 1.10 12.69 -8.21
C PRO A 230 -0.35 12.23 -8.04
N ASP A 231 -1.32 13.11 -8.23
CA ASP A 231 -2.75 12.76 -8.24
C ASP A 231 -3.21 12.09 -9.53
N TRP A 232 -2.40 12.15 -10.61
CA TRP A 232 -2.69 11.49 -11.88
C TRP A 232 -2.79 9.97 -11.71
N SER A 233 -3.83 9.39 -12.33
CA SER A 233 -4.11 7.95 -12.24
C SER A 233 -4.58 7.31 -13.56
N GLN A 234 -4.64 8.08 -14.65
CA GLN A 234 -5.10 7.57 -15.94
C GLN A 234 -3.92 6.86 -16.64
N ASP A 235 -4.19 5.84 -17.45
CA ASP A 235 -3.23 5.13 -18.33
C ASP A 235 -2.14 4.23 -17.73
N HIS A 236 -2.23 3.91 -16.43
CA HIS A 236 -1.33 2.95 -15.77
C HIS A 236 0.14 3.40 -15.72
N LEU A 237 0.41 4.69 -15.91
CA LEU A 237 1.72 5.29 -15.68
C LEU A 237 1.59 6.44 -14.69
N GLY A 238 2.55 6.54 -13.76
CA GLY A 238 2.64 7.61 -12.79
C GLY A 238 2.69 7.12 -11.34
N PHE A 239 2.69 8.06 -10.40
CA PHE A 239 2.83 7.79 -8.97
C PHE A 239 1.82 6.79 -8.41
N ARG A 240 0.56 6.83 -8.90
CA ARG A 240 -0.53 5.97 -8.45
C ARG A 240 -0.59 4.59 -9.12
N LEU A 241 0.45 4.18 -9.87
CA LEU A 241 0.53 2.85 -10.48
C LEU A 241 0.27 1.70 -9.50
N PHE A 242 0.64 1.87 -8.23
CA PHE A 242 0.39 0.90 -7.16
C PHE A 242 -1.07 0.42 -7.05
N ARG A 243 -2.04 1.24 -7.49
CA ARG A 243 -3.46 0.88 -7.47
C ARG A 243 -3.79 -0.22 -8.48
N TRP A 244 -3.20 -0.14 -9.67
CA TRP A 244 -3.37 -1.14 -10.74
C TRP A 244 -2.69 -2.45 -10.37
N TYR A 245 -1.49 -2.37 -9.75
CA TYR A 245 -0.82 -3.55 -9.19
C TYR A 245 -1.67 -4.19 -8.11
N ASP A 246 -2.24 -3.41 -7.19
CA ASP A 246 -3.08 -3.93 -6.11
C ASP A 246 -4.36 -4.58 -6.63
N GLU A 247 -4.97 -4.04 -7.69
CA GLU A 247 -6.12 -4.67 -8.34
C GLU A 247 -5.77 -6.05 -8.90
N ILE A 248 -4.64 -6.15 -9.61
CA ILE A 248 -4.15 -7.43 -10.14
C ILE A 248 -3.85 -8.41 -8.99
N ILE A 249 -3.18 -7.93 -7.94
CA ILE A 249 -2.87 -8.72 -6.75
C ILE A 249 -4.18 -9.22 -6.11
N ARG A 250 -5.17 -8.36 -5.86
CA ARG A 250 -6.44 -8.76 -5.26
C ARG A 250 -7.21 -9.77 -6.11
N GLU A 251 -7.23 -9.61 -7.44
CA GLU A 251 -7.92 -10.55 -8.34
C GLU A 251 -7.27 -11.96 -8.31
N ARG A 252 -5.93 -12.06 -8.26
CA ARG A 252 -5.23 -13.37 -8.29
C ARG A 252 -4.98 -13.98 -6.92
N VAL A 253 -4.84 -13.13 -5.89
CA VAL A 253 -4.45 -13.52 -4.52
C VAL A 253 -5.65 -13.50 -3.56
N GLY A 254 -6.66 -12.67 -3.82
CA GLY A 254 -7.84 -12.48 -2.97
C GLY A 254 -7.66 -11.44 -1.85
N ARG A 255 -6.51 -10.78 -1.78
CA ARG A 255 -6.16 -9.74 -0.78
C ARG A 255 -5.04 -8.86 -1.31
N SER A 256 -4.84 -7.68 -0.72
CA SER A 256 -3.65 -6.87 -0.97
C SER A 256 -2.40 -7.52 -0.37
N LEU A 257 -1.27 -7.33 -1.04
CA LEU A 257 0.07 -7.62 -0.52
C LEU A 257 0.82 -6.29 -0.32
N PRO A 258 1.81 -6.23 0.60
CA PRO A 258 2.66 -5.06 0.71
C PRO A 258 3.32 -4.74 -0.62
N GLN A 259 3.30 -3.48 -1.00
CA GLN A 259 4.01 -2.92 -2.13
C GLN A 259 5.12 -2.02 -1.61
N ILE A 260 6.35 -2.32 -2.01
CA ILE A 260 7.54 -1.59 -1.58
C ILE A 260 8.09 -0.89 -2.82
N ALA A 261 8.11 0.44 -2.80
CA ALA A 261 8.74 1.22 -3.84
C ALA A 261 10.25 0.99 -3.78
N CYS A 262 10.80 0.37 -4.81
CA CYS A 262 12.24 0.19 -4.98
C CYS A 262 12.85 1.44 -5.63
N GLU A 263 12.12 2.04 -6.56
CA GLU A 263 12.51 3.27 -7.23
C GLU A 263 11.26 4.13 -7.52
N ASN A 264 11.33 5.41 -7.20
CA ASN A 264 10.21 6.34 -7.30
C ASN A 264 10.71 7.79 -7.47
N GLY A 265 9.78 8.70 -7.73
CA GLY A 265 10.00 10.13 -7.78
C GLY A 265 9.78 10.70 -9.17
N VAL A 266 10.43 11.83 -9.39
CA VAL A 266 10.51 12.54 -10.67
C VAL A 266 11.98 12.80 -10.95
N ARG A 267 12.41 12.72 -12.22
CA ARG A 267 13.82 12.89 -12.57
C ARG A 267 14.07 14.25 -13.21
N PRO A 268 15.13 14.99 -12.85
CA PRO A 268 15.47 16.25 -13.51
C PRO A 268 15.56 16.09 -15.04
N GLY A 269 14.93 16.99 -15.77
CA GLY A 269 14.86 16.99 -17.24
C GLY A 269 13.81 16.05 -17.85
N GLU A 270 13.14 15.22 -17.04
CA GLU A 270 12.17 14.25 -17.54
C GLU A 270 10.93 14.91 -18.14
N GLN A 271 10.49 14.41 -19.30
CA GLN A 271 9.30 14.87 -20.00
C GLN A 271 8.66 13.71 -20.78
N LEU A 272 7.70 13.01 -20.18
CA LEU A 272 6.98 11.91 -20.81
C LEU A 272 5.91 12.40 -21.80
N THR A 273 5.20 13.49 -21.46
CA THR A 273 4.19 14.13 -22.32
C THR A 273 4.43 15.63 -22.44
N ALA A 274 3.97 16.23 -23.53
CA ALA A 274 4.00 17.68 -23.77
C ALA A 274 2.95 18.45 -22.93
N ASP A 275 1.96 17.76 -22.34
CA ASP A 275 0.90 18.39 -21.54
C ASP A 275 1.41 19.00 -20.23
N TYR A 276 2.58 18.54 -19.76
CA TYR A 276 3.22 19.02 -18.55
C TYR A 276 4.64 19.51 -18.84
N PRO A 277 5.14 20.52 -18.08
CA PRO A 277 6.50 21.01 -18.27
C PRO A 277 7.52 19.91 -17.95
N PRO A 278 8.73 19.97 -18.52
CA PRO A 278 9.86 19.17 -18.05
C PRO A 278 10.12 19.38 -16.56
N ILE A 279 10.64 18.37 -15.89
CA ILE A 279 11.00 18.46 -14.47
C ILE A 279 12.24 19.34 -14.30
N ASP A 280 12.05 20.59 -13.91
CA ASP A 280 13.12 21.40 -13.34
C ASP A 280 13.27 21.12 -11.83
N GLU A 281 14.28 21.74 -11.19
CA GLU A 281 14.56 21.50 -9.78
C GLU A 281 13.42 21.98 -8.85
N GLU A 282 12.70 23.04 -9.23
CA GLU A 282 11.60 23.58 -8.43
C GLU A 282 10.39 22.65 -8.48
N LEU A 283 10.07 22.13 -9.66
CA LEU A 283 9.05 21.13 -9.85
C LEU A 283 9.43 19.83 -9.15
N HIS A 284 10.68 19.41 -9.26
CA HIS A 284 11.22 18.25 -8.54
C HIS A 284 10.99 18.38 -7.03
N ALA A 285 11.43 19.49 -6.43
CA ALA A 285 11.25 19.76 -5.00
C ALA A 285 9.78 19.68 -4.57
N ARG A 286 8.89 20.36 -5.30
CA ARG A 286 7.46 20.36 -5.00
C ARG A 286 6.85 18.97 -5.09
N ARG A 287 7.18 18.20 -6.14
CA ARG A 287 6.63 16.84 -6.35
C ARG A 287 7.12 15.86 -5.31
N SER A 288 8.40 15.92 -4.93
CA SER A 288 8.94 15.06 -3.88
C SER A 288 8.27 15.33 -2.52
N VAL A 289 8.07 16.61 -2.16
CA VAL A 289 7.34 16.98 -0.92
C VAL A 289 5.90 16.48 -0.97
N GLU A 290 5.18 16.72 -2.07
CA GLU A 290 3.81 16.27 -2.26
C GLU A 290 3.67 14.74 -2.10
N MET A 291 4.55 13.96 -2.73
CA MET A 291 4.56 12.49 -2.58
C MET A 291 4.81 12.04 -1.14
N CYS A 292 5.68 12.72 -0.39
CA CYS A 292 5.93 12.40 1.02
C CYS A 292 4.70 12.70 1.87
N GLN A 293 4.06 13.86 1.66
CA GLN A 293 2.84 14.24 2.36
C GLN A 293 1.71 13.26 2.11
N LEU A 294 1.52 12.82 0.86
CA LEU A 294 0.51 11.81 0.51
C LEU A 294 0.68 10.50 1.30
N LEU A 295 1.91 10.07 1.62
CA LEU A 295 2.16 8.88 2.45
C LEU A 295 1.91 9.13 3.94
N MET A 296 2.39 10.25 4.48
CA MET A 296 2.26 10.57 5.91
C MET A 296 0.81 10.89 6.29
N GLU A 297 0.06 11.52 5.40
CA GLU A 297 -1.34 11.94 5.58
C GLU A 297 -2.36 10.86 5.16
N ASN A 298 -1.93 9.60 4.98
CA ASN A 298 -2.78 8.46 4.60
C ASN A 298 -3.56 8.59 3.29
N GLN A 299 -3.12 9.46 2.37
CA GLN A 299 -3.72 9.57 1.04
C GLN A 299 -3.21 8.50 0.06
N VAL A 300 -2.26 7.67 0.53
CA VAL A 300 -1.80 6.44 -0.10
C VAL A 300 -2.17 5.25 0.80
N PRO A 301 -2.72 4.16 0.24
CA PRO A 301 -3.14 2.99 1.01
C PRO A 301 -2.01 2.37 1.84
N ASN A 302 -2.36 1.78 2.98
CA ASN A 302 -1.40 1.19 3.92
C ASN A 302 -0.60 0.02 3.34
N TYR A 303 -1.08 -0.63 2.27
CA TYR A 303 -0.31 -1.64 1.58
C TYR A 303 0.89 -1.06 0.82
N VAL A 304 0.98 0.24 0.57
CA VAL A 304 2.19 0.87 0.01
C VAL A 304 3.08 1.33 1.16
N PHE A 305 4.32 0.85 1.23
CA PHE A 305 5.14 0.97 2.43
C PHE A 305 6.02 2.23 2.43
N ASN A 306 6.52 2.63 1.27
CA ASN A 306 7.48 3.71 1.16
C ASN A 306 7.45 4.40 -0.21
N ASN A 307 8.22 5.49 -0.31
CA ASN A 307 8.67 6.13 -1.53
C ASN A 307 10.21 6.10 -1.54
N ALA A 308 10.84 5.17 -2.24
CA ALA A 308 12.29 5.18 -2.42
C ALA A 308 12.69 6.09 -3.58
N PHE A 309 13.04 7.34 -3.29
CA PHE A 309 13.44 8.28 -4.35
C PHE A 309 14.71 7.82 -5.06
N TRP A 310 14.63 7.78 -6.38
CA TRP A 310 15.79 7.67 -7.26
C TRP A 310 16.42 9.07 -7.43
N LEU A 311 17.71 9.30 -7.21
CA LEU A 311 18.78 8.44 -6.70
C LEU A 311 19.49 9.20 -5.57
N LEU A 312 19.81 8.58 -4.42
CA LEU A 312 20.40 9.33 -3.29
C LEU A 312 21.71 10.00 -3.70
N ALA A 313 22.65 9.23 -4.24
CA ALA A 313 23.95 9.74 -4.61
C ALA A 313 24.64 8.88 -5.67
N THR A 314 25.49 9.53 -6.46
CA THR A 314 26.48 8.89 -7.34
C THR A 314 27.54 9.92 -7.73
N ASP A 315 28.70 9.47 -8.22
CA ASP A 315 29.78 10.35 -8.66
C ASP A 315 29.54 10.96 -10.07
N ASP A 316 30.38 11.90 -10.50
CA ASP A 316 30.24 12.65 -11.78
C ASP A 316 30.54 11.82 -13.05
N HIS A 317 30.98 10.57 -12.87
CA HIS A 317 31.46 9.70 -13.93
C HIS A 317 30.64 8.42 -14.07
N GLN A 318 29.73 8.16 -13.13
CA GLN A 318 28.81 7.02 -13.16
C GLN A 318 27.54 7.33 -13.96
N PRO A 319 26.84 6.27 -14.43
CA PRO A 319 25.50 6.40 -14.98
C PRO A 319 24.54 7.11 -14.02
N PHE A 320 23.53 7.77 -14.57
CA PHE A 320 22.44 8.42 -13.83
C PHE A 320 22.86 9.60 -12.92
N GLN A 321 24.05 10.18 -13.13
CA GLN A 321 24.52 11.33 -12.36
C GLN A 321 23.58 12.55 -12.41
N GLU A 322 22.80 12.68 -13.48
CA GLU A 322 21.80 13.74 -13.66
C GLU A 322 20.56 13.54 -12.76
N HIS A 323 20.35 12.34 -12.21
CA HIS A 323 19.20 12.01 -11.37
C HIS A 323 19.49 12.10 -9.85
N ARG A 324 20.74 12.35 -9.48
CA ARG A 324 21.17 12.25 -8.07
C ARG A 324 20.70 13.43 -7.22
N TRP A 325 20.40 13.16 -5.96
CA TRP A 325 20.11 14.18 -4.97
C TRP A 325 21.40 14.79 -4.40
N PHE A 326 22.43 13.96 -4.23
CA PHE A 326 23.74 14.34 -3.69
C PHE A 326 24.87 13.81 -4.57
N ARG A 327 26.01 14.47 -4.52
CA ARG A 327 27.29 13.92 -4.99
C ARG A 327 27.77 12.87 -3.98
N ASP A 328 28.70 12.01 -4.39
CA ASP A 328 29.38 11.03 -3.54
C ASP A 328 30.04 11.63 -2.28
N THR A 329 30.42 12.90 -2.35
CA THR A 329 30.94 13.71 -1.24
C THR A 329 29.89 14.14 -0.21
N GLY A 330 28.61 13.96 -0.49
CA GLY A 330 27.49 14.45 0.33
C GLY A 330 27.06 15.89 0.02
N GLN A 331 27.65 16.55 -0.97
CA GLN A 331 27.19 17.87 -1.43
C GLN A 331 25.85 17.73 -2.19
N PRO A 332 24.82 18.55 -1.90
CA PRO A 332 23.58 18.55 -2.68
C PRO A 332 23.82 18.84 -4.16
N ALA A 333 23.32 17.96 -5.03
CA ALA A 333 23.19 18.20 -6.47
C ALA A 333 21.85 18.87 -6.81
N LEU A 334 20.83 18.68 -5.97
CA LEU A 334 19.51 19.32 -6.03
C LEU A 334 19.24 20.13 -4.74
N PRO A 335 19.96 21.24 -4.48
CA PRO A 335 19.86 22.01 -3.24
C PRO A 335 18.45 22.47 -2.86
N ARG A 336 17.59 22.84 -3.82
CA ARG A 336 16.19 23.23 -3.56
C ARG A 336 15.36 22.04 -3.10
N SER A 337 15.53 20.88 -3.73
CA SER A 337 14.82 19.64 -3.36
C SER A 337 15.23 19.16 -1.99
N VAL A 338 16.53 19.19 -1.70
CA VAL A 338 17.07 18.86 -0.37
C VAL A 338 16.51 19.80 0.68
N ALA A 339 16.60 21.12 0.46
CA ALA A 339 16.09 22.11 1.41
C ALA A 339 14.57 21.96 1.64
N ALA A 340 13.80 21.68 0.58
CA ALA A 340 12.36 21.49 0.68
C ALA A 340 12.00 20.27 1.55
N LEU A 341 12.69 19.14 1.38
CA LEU A 341 12.50 17.97 2.23
C LEU A 341 12.93 18.26 3.67
N GLU A 342 14.10 18.86 3.88
CA GLU A 342 14.64 19.15 5.22
C GLU A 342 13.67 19.96 6.09
N VAL A 343 13.03 20.98 5.53
CA VAL A 343 12.09 21.85 6.26
C VAL A 343 10.64 21.35 6.27
N MET A 344 10.32 20.30 5.50
CA MET A 344 8.98 19.73 5.45
C MET A 344 8.58 19.20 6.85
N PRO A 345 7.37 19.53 7.35
CA PRO A 345 6.83 18.90 8.56
C PRO A 345 6.72 17.39 8.38
N ARG A 346 7.18 16.63 9.38
CA ARG A 346 7.16 15.17 9.36
C ARG A 346 6.42 14.62 10.55
N HIS A 347 5.68 13.56 10.31
CA HIS A 347 5.06 12.75 11.35
C HIS A 347 5.05 11.30 10.89
N PRO A 348 5.08 10.33 11.82
CA PRO A 348 4.90 8.94 11.45
C PRO A 348 3.59 8.74 10.69
N ARG A 349 3.61 7.85 9.70
CA ARG A 349 2.41 7.44 8.97
C ARG A 349 1.38 6.94 9.97
N GLN A 350 0.17 7.48 9.88
CA GLN A 350 -0.93 7.04 10.70
C GLN A 350 -1.52 5.77 10.09
N LEU A 351 -0.89 4.62 10.29
CA LEU A 351 -1.38 3.36 9.75
C LEU A 351 -2.79 3.09 10.27
N GLY A 352 -3.78 3.46 9.45
CA GLY A 352 -5.18 3.22 9.74
C GLY A 352 -5.41 1.73 9.92
N PRO A 353 -6.37 1.34 10.75
CA PRO A 353 -6.70 -0.06 10.87
C PRO A 353 -7.16 -0.64 9.52
N TYR A 354 -6.46 -1.67 9.05
CA TYR A 354 -6.84 -2.40 7.85
C TYR A 354 -7.87 -3.46 8.23
N ILE A 355 -9.08 -3.39 7.66
CA ILE A 355 -10.08 -4.44 7.82
C ILE A 355 -10.06 -5.31 6.55
N SER A 356 -9.66 -6.57 6.71
CA SER A 356 -9.85 -7.56 5.64
C SER A 356 -11.33 -7.82 5.44
N ILE A 357 -11.83 -7.59 4.23
CA ILE A 357 -13.21 -7.93 3.85
C ILE A 357 -13.23 -9.25 3.07
N PRO A 358 -14.28 -10.08 3.21
CA PRO A 358 -14.43 -11.28 2.40
C PRO A 358 -14.67 -10.93 0.93
N SER A 359 -14.21 -11.78 0.02
CA SER A 359 -14.47 -11.64 -1.42
C SER A 359 -15.87 -12.12 -1.82
N THR A 360 -16.52 -12.92 -0.98
CA THR A 360 -17.86 -13.47 -1.23
C THR A 360 -18.84 -13.14 -0.12
N ILE A 361 -20.13 -13.26 -0.44
CA ILE A 361 -21.24 -13.05 0.48
C ILE A 361 -22.30 -14.12 0.30
N ARG A 362 -22.93 -14.54 1.40
CA ARG A 362 -24.04 -15.50 1.40
C ARG A 362 -25.37 -14.76 1.41
N VAL A 363 -26.15 -14.92 0.36
CA VAL A 363 -27.40 -14.20 0.12
C VAL A 363 -28.58 -15.16 0.24
N LEU A 364 -29.52 -14.86 1.14
CA LEU A 364 -30.78 -15.57 1.26
C LEU A 364 -31.74 -15.12 0.16
N MET A 365 -32.11 -16.07 -0.69
CA MET A 365 -33.00 -15.88 -1.83
C MET A 365 -34.48 -15.99 -1.42
N PRO A 366 -35.42 -15.44 -2.21
CA PRO A 366 -36.85 -15.46 -1.87
C PRO A 366 -37.47 -16.87 -1.76
N ASP A 367 -36.87 -17.86 -2.40
CA ASP A 367 -37.28 -19.27 -2.34
C ASP A 367 -36.73 -20.01 -1.10
N GLY A 368 -35.96 -19.32 -0.25
CA GLY A 368 -35.34 -19.85 0.96
C GLY A 368 -33.97 -20.50 0.75
N SER A 369 -33.46 -20.53 -0.49
CA SER A 369 -32.09 -21.00 -0.77
C SER A 369 -31.04 -19.94 -0.37
N VAL A 370 -29.82 -20.38 -0.11
CA VAL A 370 -28.67 -19.50 0.17
C VAL A 370 -27.67 -19.61 -0.97
N GLU A 371 -27.43 -18.50 -1.65
CA GLU A 371 -26.47 -18.41 -2.74
C GLU A 371 -25.18 -17.73 -2.26
N VAL A 372 -24.03 -18.24 -2.70
CA VAL A 372 -22.73 -17.60 -2.47
C VAL A 372 -22.38 -16.80 -3.71
N MET A 373 -22.26 -15.48 -3.55
CA MET A 373 -21.96 -14.55 -4.64
C MET A 373 -20.62 -13.86 -4.41
N ASP A 374 -19.97 -13.43 -5.49
CA ASP A 374 -18.91 -12.41 -5.37
C ASP A 374 -19.51 -11.14 -4.78
N LEU A 375 -18.80 -10.51 -3.83
CA LEU A 375 -19.32 -9.38 -3.09
C LEU A 375 -19.60 -8.17 -3.99
N ASP A 376 -18.73 -7.89 -4.97
CA ASP A 376 -18.94 -6.76 -5.87
C ASP A 376 -20.04 -7.06 -6.88
N GLU A 377 -20.15 -8.31 -7.37
CA GLU A 377 -21.27 -8.71 -8.23
C GLU A 377 -22.62 -8.63 -7.50
N TYR A 378 -22.66 -9.00 -6.21
CA TYR A 378 -23.83 -8.74 -5.37
C TYR A 378 -24.15 -7.23 -5.33
N LEU A 379 -23.16 -6.38 -5.08
CA LEU A 379 -23.35 -4.93 -4.98
C LEU A 379 -23.78 -4.27 -6.30
N LYS A 380 -23.36 -4.81 -7.45
CA LYS A 380 -23.84 -4.37 -8.77
C LYS A 380 -25.35 -4.55 -8.92
N GLY A 381 -25.95 -5.52 -8.22
CA GLY A 381 -27.39 -5.67 -8.13
C GLY A 381 -28.08 -4.83 -7.04
N VAL A 382 -27.35 -4.46 -5.97
CA VAL A 382 -27.89 -3.63 -4.87
C VAL A 382 -27.96 -2.15 -5.25
N VAL A 383 -26.84 -1.59 -5.73
CA VAL A 383 -26.72 -0.15 -5.97
C VAL A 383 -27.82 0.39 -6.90
N PRO A 384 -28.06 -0.16 -8.11
CA PRO A 384 -29.11 0.35 -9.00
C PRO A 384 -30.51 0.13 -8.43
N ALA A 385 -30.73 -0.95 -7.66
CA ALA A 385 -32.03 -1.26 -7.07
C ALA A 385 -32.40 -0.34 -5.89
N GLU A 386 -31.40 0.17 -5.18
CA GLU A 386 -31.57 1.02 -4.00
C GLU A 386 -31.66 2.52 -4.33
N ILE A 387 -30.67 3.05 -5.05
CA ILE A 387 -30.57 4.51 -5.29
C ILE A 387 -31.02 4.92 -6.70
N GLY A 388 -31.21 3.93 -7.59
CA GLY A 388 -31.47 4.14 -9.01
C GLY A 388 -30.20 4.29 -9.85
N VAL A 389 -30.37 4.25 -11.18
CA VAL A 389 -29.26 4.18 -12.14
C VAL A 389 -28.73 5.55 -12.57
N ASP A 390 -29.58 6.58 -12.56
CA ASP A 390 -29.30 7.91 -13.10
C ASP A 390 -28.93 8.92 -12.00
N ARG A 391 -27.93 8.58 -11.18
CA ARG A 391 -27.43 9.47 -10.12
C ARG A 391 -26.00 9.97 -10.43
N PRO A 392 -25.58 11.09 -9.81
CA PRO A 392 -24.18 11.52 -9.86
C PRO A 392 -23.23 10.41 -9.41
N LEU A 393 -22.08 10.26 -10.07
CA LEU A 393 -21.17 9.13 -9.84
C LEU A 393 -20.70 9.06 -8.38
N GLU A 394 -20.37 10.19 -7.76
CA GLU A 394 -19.94 10.23 -6.35
C GLU A 394 -21.05 9.80 -5.37
N ALA A 395 -22.33 10.03 -5.70
CA ALA A 395 -23.44 9.52 -4.89
C ALA A 395 -23.60 7.99 -5.06
N LEU A 396 -23.40 7.48 -6.28
CA LEU A 396 -23.38 6.03 -6.54
C LEU A 396 -22.23 5.34 -5.80
N LYS A 397 -21.05 5.96 -5.76
CA LYS A 397 -19.90 5.48 -4.99
C LYS A 397 -20.17 5.47 -3.49
N ALA A 398 -20.75 6.55 -2.95
CA ALA A 398 -21.15 6.58 -1.55
C ALA A 398 -22.17 5.48 -1.22
N GLN A 399 -23.15 5.25 -2.10
CA GLN A 399 -24.11 4.14 -1.98
C GLN A 399 -23.42 2.77 -2.03
N ALA A 400 -22.45 2.56 -2.93
CA ALA A 400 -21.70 1.31 -3.03
C ALA A 400 -20.92 1.01 -1.73
N ILE A 401 -20.23 2.01 -1.17
CA ILE A 401 -19.49 1.87 0.09
C ILE A 401 -20.44 1.61 1.27
N ALA A 402 -21.54 2.36 1.38
CA ALA A 402 -22.55 2.15 2.41
C ALA A 402 -23.18 0.76 2.32
N ALA A 403 -23.55 0.32 1.10
CA ALA A 403 -24.13 -0.98 0.87
C ALA A 403 -23.15 -2.12 1.22
N ARG A 404 -21.88 -2.01 0.81
CA ARG A 404 -20.82 -2.95 1.17
C ARG A 404 -20.63 -3.04 2.68
N SER A 405 -20.60 -1.89 3.35
CA SER A 405 -20.42 -1.82 4.81
C SER A 405 -21.59 -2.47 5.55
N TYR A 406 -22.82 -2.18 5.13
CA TYR A 406 -24.03 -2.79 5.69
C TYR A 406 -24.02 -4.31 5.55
N ALA A 407 -23.67 -4.82 4.36
CA ALA A 407 -23.62 -6.24 4.07
C ALA A 407 -22.57 -6.99 4.91
N LEU A 408 -21.49 -6.30 5.30
CA LEU A 408 -20.37 -6.86 6.06
C LEU A 408 -20.43 -6.60 7.58
N ALA A 409 -21.37 -5.78 8.07
CA ALA A 409 -21.51 -5.43 9.49
C ALA A 409 -22.09 -6.55 10.39
N GLY A 410 -22.03 -7.80 9.93
CA GLY A 410 -22.48 -9.01 10.62
C GLY A 410 -23.76 -9.63 10.03
N PRO A 411 -23.93 -10.97 10.15
CA PRO A 411 -24.99 -11.70 9.47
C PRO A 411 -26.38 -11.30 9.97
N ARG A 412 -27.30 -11.06 9.04
CA ARG A 412 -28.71 -10.73 9.29
C ARG A 412 -29.59 -11.97 9.42
N HIS A 413 -29.15 -13.10 8.87
CA HIS A 413 -29.87 -14.37 8.80
C HIS A 413 -29.00 -15.54 9.32
N PRO A 414 -28.51 -15.48 10.58
CA PRO A 414 -27.62 -16.51 11.11
C PRO A 414 -28.31 -17.88 11.23
N GLY A 415 -29.64 -17.94 11.38
CA GLY A 415 -30.40 -19.19 11.45
C GLY A 415 -30.44 -19.94 10.12
N GLU A 416 -30.45 -19.20 9.02
CA GLU A 416 -30.45 -19.70 7.65
C GLU A 416 -29.03 -19.86 7.10
N GLY A 417 -28.01 -19.38 7.82
CA GLY A 417 -26.61 -19.39 7.39
C GLY A 417 -26.29 -18.34 6.32
N ALA A 418 -27.06 -17.25 6.25
CA ALA A 418 -26.90 -16.18 5.28
C ALA A 418 -26.50 -14.85 5.95
N ASP A 419 -25.73 -14.04 5.21
CA ASP A 419 -25.23 -12.75 5.65
C ASP A 419 -26.29 -11.66 5.44
N VAL A 420 -26.98 -11.68 4.28
CA VAL A 420 -28.03 -10.73 3.87
C VAL A 420 -29.16 -11.43 3.12
N CYS A 421 -30.25 -10.72 2.82
CA CYS A 421 -31.32 -11.18 1.93
C CYS A 421 -31.63 -10.13 0.86
N THR A 422 -32.36 -10.51 -0.19
CA THR A 422 -32.63 -9.67 -1.37
C THR A 422 -33.83 -8.70 -1.22
N THR A 423 -34.38 -8.57 -0.02
CA THR A 423 -35.58 -7.77 0.25
C THR A 423 -35.26 -6.52 1.06
N THR A 424 -36.26 -5.64 1.23
CA THR A 424 -36.18 -4.44 2.08
C THR A 424 -35.88 -4.72 3.56
N HIS A 425 -35.89 -5.99 4.00
CA HIS A 425 -35.41 -6.35 5.34
C HIS A 425 -33.88 -6.15 5.48
N CYS A 426 -33.14 -6.37 4.40
CA CYS A 426 -31.71 -6.17 4.33
C CYS A 426 -31.40 -5.05 3.35
N GLN A 427 -31.34 -5.38 2.06
CA GLN A 427 -31.10 -4.45 0.97
C GLN A 427 -31.84 -4.98 -0.26
N VAL A 428 -32.43 -4.08 -1.04
CA VAL A 428 -33.07 -4.47 -2.30
C VAL A 428 -31.97 -4.90 -3.27
N TRP A 429 -32.08 -6.11 -3.79
CA TRP A 429 -31.15 -6.65 -4.79
C TRP A 429 -31.92 -7.13 -6.01
N ARG A 430 -31.37 -6.86 -7.19
CA ARG A 430 -31.85 -7.42 -8.46
C ARG A 430 -30.68 -7.80 -9.36
N PRO A 431 -30.84 -8.78 -10.26
CA PRO A 431 -29.74 -9.25 -11.11
C PRO A 431 -29.40 -8.32 -12.28
N GLU A 432 -30.06 -7.16 -12.42
CA GLU A 432 -29.79 -6.23 -13.53
C GLU A 432 -28.55 -5.37 -13.29
N HIS A 433 -27.73 -5.24 -14.34
CA HIS A 433 -26.49 -4.46 -14.33
C HIS A 433 -26.62 -3.18 -15.14
N TYR A 434 -25.90 -2.14 -14.72
CA TYR A 434 -25.87 -0.86 -15.42
C TYR A 434 -24.47 -0.27 -15.37
N ALA A 435 -23.90 0.03 -16.54
CA ALA A 435 -22.49 0.43 -16.67
C ALA A 435 -22.05 1.52 -15.68
N ARG A 436 -22.91 2.51 -15.40
CA ARG A 436 -22.60 3.61 -14.47
C ARG A 436 -22.58 3.19 -13.00
N THR A 437 -23.49 2.31 -12.58
CA THR A 437 -23.50 1.79 -11.21
C THR A 437 -22.42 0.75 -11.00
N ASP A 438 -22.14 -0.07 -12.02
CA ASP A 438 -21.05 -1.03 -12.03
C ASP A 438 -19.70 -0.33 -11.89
N GLN A 439 -19.48 0.74 -12.65
CA GLN A 439 -18.31 1.62 -12.49
C GLN A 439 -18.15 2.12 -11.05
N ALA A 440 -19.25 2.54 -10.40
CA ALA A 440 -19.19 3.02 -9.02
C ALA A 440 -18.81 1.93 -8.01
N VAL A 441 -19.28 0.69 -8.23
CA VAL A 441 -18.91 -0.47 -7.41
C VAL A 441 -17.43 -0.82 -7.60
N GLU A 442 -16.97 -0.83 -8.85
CA GLU A 442 -15.58 -1.15 -9.23
C GLU A 442 -14.58 -0.11 -8.72
N GLU A 443 -14.87 1.19 -8.93
CA GLU A 443 -14.01 2.28 -8.43
C GLU A 443 -13.97 2.37 -6.90
N THR A 444 -14.89 1.71 -6.20
CA THR A 444 -14.94 1.63 -4.73
C THR A 444 -14.65 0.23 -4.20
N ARG A 445 -14.15 -0.69 -5.03
CA ARG A 445 -13.86 -2.06 -4.64
C ARG A 445 -12.97 -2.10 -3.40
N GLY A 446 -13.43 -2.77 -2.35
CA GLY A 446 -12.70 -2.92 -1.09
C GLY A 446 -12.91 -1.81 -0.07
N LEU A 447 -13.61 -0.72 -0.42
CA LEU A 447 -13.85 0.38 0.51
C LEU A 447 -15.10 0.12 1.36
N VAL A 448 -14.92 0.27 2.67
CA VAL A 448 -15.95 0.18 3.71
C VAL A 448 -15.82 1.34 4.69
N ALA A 449 -16.94 1.73 5.29
CA ALA A 449 -16.96 2.70 6.38
C ALA A 449 -16.73 1.99 7.71
N ILE A 450 -15.86 2.55 8.54
CA ILE A 450 -15.40 1.97 9.80
C ILE A 450 -15.55 2.96 10.95
N TYR A 451 -15.71 2.45 12.18
CA TYR A 451 -15.77 3.28 13.38
C TYR A 451 -14.95 2.63 14.50
N PRO A 452 -14.27 3.41 15.36
CA PRO A 452 -13.61 2.87 16.55
C PRO A 452 -14.60 2.08 17.42
N GLU A 453 -14.19 0.95 18.00
CA GLU A 453 -15.11 0.12 18.78
C GLU A 453 -15.81 0.94 19.90
N PRO A 454 -17.16 0.96 19.96
CA PRO A 454 -17.88 1.74 20.97
C PRO A 454 -17.52 1.28 22.39
N GLY A 455 -16.91 2.17 23.18
CA GLY A 455 -16.47 1.88 24.55
C GLY A 455 -14.99 1.48 24.68
N ALA A 456 -14.23 1.45 23.59
CA ALA A 456 -12.79 1.23 23.64
C ALA A 456 -12.07 2.38 24.37
N THR A 457 -11.44 2.06 25.51
CA THR A 457 -10.62 2.99 26.29
C THR A 457 -9.14 2.97 25.90
N SER A 458 -8.78 2.21 24.86
CA SER A 458 -7.40 2.10 24.37
C SER A 458 -7.32 2.34 22.87
N ALA A 459 -6.23 2.98 22.43
CA ALA A 459 -5.91 3.19 21.02
C ALA A 459 -5.63 1.89 20.24
N ALA A 460 -5.76 0.71 20.87
CA ALA A 460 -5.48 -0.60 20.29
C ALA A 460 -6.74 -1.42 19.92
N ALA A 461 -7.95 -0.92 20.16
CA ALA A 461 -9.16 -1.62 19.72
C ALA A 461 -9.29 -1.53 18.20
N ALA A 462 -9.41 -2.69 17.54
CA ALA A 462 -9.66 -2.73 16.10
C ALA A 462 -11.00 -2.05 15.80
N PRO A 463 -11.08 -1.20 14.78
CA PRO A 463 -12.35 -0.62 14.37
C PRO A 463 -13.30 -1.72 13.90
N VAL A 464 -14.58 -1.38 13.90
CA VAL A 464 -15.63 -2.23 13.33
C VAL A 464 -16.11 -1.62 12.02
N ILE A 465 -16.48 -2.48 11.06
CA ILE A 465 -17.26 -2.04 9.89
C ILE A 465 -18.61 -1.55 10.43
N ILE A 466 -18.99 -0.32 10.09
CA ILE A 466 -20.24 0.23 10.59
C ILE A 466 -21.42 -0.45 9.92
N ARG A 467 -22.51 -0.58 10.67
CA ARG A 467 -23.81 -0.86 10.07
C ARG A 467 -24.32 0.41 9.39
N ALA A 468 -23.90 0.61 8.14
CA ALA A 468 -24.18 1.81 7.36
C ALA A 468 -25.63 1.85 6.85
N PHE A 469 -26.56 2.29 7.70
CA PHE A 469 -27.95 2.48 7.31
C PHE A 469 -28.10 3.62 6.28
N TYR A 470 -29.05 3.49 5.37
CA TYR A 470 -29.38 4.50 4.37
C TYR A 470 -30.87 4.43 4.01
N PHE A 471 -31.42 5.53 3.48
CA PHE A 471 -32.86 5.66 3.20
C PHE A 471 -33.13 6.66 2.08
N GLY A 472 -34.37 6.67 1.55
CA GLY A 472 -34.77 7.44 0.37
C GLY A 472 -34.59 8.94 0.49
N HIS A 473 -35.37 9.62 1.34
CA HIS A 473 -35.20 11.05 1.56
C HIS A 473 -35.62 11.55 2.94
N CYS A 474 -34.91 12.57 3.40
CA CYS A 474 -35.08 13.25 4.69
C CYS A 474 -36.18 14.33 4.61
N ASP A 475 -36.70 14.75 5.76
CA ASP A 475 -37.58 15.91 5.93
C ASP A 475 -36.81 17.16 6.42
N GLY A 476 -35.49 17.19 6.16
CA GLY A 476 -34.56 18.26 6.51
C GLY A 476 -33.46 17.86 7.49
N HIS A 477 -33.68 16.82 8.30
CA HIS A 477 -32.65 16.23 9.14
C HIS A 477 -32.72 14.70 9.08
N THR A 478 -31.58 14.05 9.28
CA THR A 478 -31.57 12.61 9.63
C THR A 478 -31.99 12.44 11.09
N ARG A 479 -32.18 11.21 11.55
CA ARG A 479 -32.55 10.85 12.92
C ARG A 479 -31.36 10.21 13.63
N ASN A 480 -31.29 10.41 14.95
CA ASN A 480 -30.41 9.56 15.75
C ASN A 480 -30.94 8.13 15.72
N SER A 481 -30.05 7.14 15.75
CA SER A 481 -30.48 5.75 15.66
C SER A 481 -31.37 5.33 16.84
N GLU A 482 -31.16 5.88 18.04
CA GLU A 482 -31.96 5.61 19.23
C GLU A 482 -33.36 6.25 19.22
N ASP A 483 -33.60 7.22 18.33
CA ASP A 483 -34.94 7.81 18.16
C ASP A 483 -35.85 6.90 17.33
N VAL A 484 -35.27 5.95 16.60
CA VAL A 484 -35.96 5.02 15.69
C VAL A 484 -35.88 3.58 16.17
N TRP A 485 -34.76 3.19 16.79
CA TRP A 485 -34.49 1.85 17.32
C TRP A 485 -34.01 1.92 18.77
N MET A 486 -33.73 0.77 19.40
CA MET A 486 -33.31 0.75 20.82
C MET A 486 -31.83 1.07 21.06
N GLN A 487 -30.97 0.95 20.05
CA GLN A 487 -29.52 1.08 20.22
C GLN A 487 -29.02 2.41 19.65
N ALA A 488 -28.31 3.17 20.48
CA ALA A 488 -27.56 4.33 20.05
C ALA A 488 -26.30 3.89 19.30
N LEU A 489 -26.16 4.34 18.06
CA LEU A 489 -24.99 4.13 17.22
C LEU A 489 -24.24 5.46 17.11
N PRO A 490 -22.99 5.54 17.57
CA PRO A 490 -22.26 6.80 17.68
C PRO A 490 -22.08 7.50 16.32
N TYR A 491 -22.03 6.72 15.25
CA TYR A 491 -21.91 7.19 13.86
C TYR A 491 -23.25 7.40 13.13
N CYS A 492 -24.41 7.21 13.78
CA CYS A 492 -25.71 7.51 13.19
C CYS A 492 -26.43 8.59 14.00
N ARG A 493 -26.01 9.84 13.79
CA ARG A 493 -26.53 11.02 14.47
C ARG A 493 -27.37 11.88 13.54
N SER A 494 -28.28 12.64 14.13
CA SER A 494 -29.07 13.62 13.40
C SER A 494 -28.17 14.71 12.84
N VAL A 495 -28.14 14.82 11.51
CA VAL A 495 -27.42 15.85 10.75
C VAL A 495 -28.38 16.56 9.81
N GLU A 496 -28.07 17.81 9.50
CA GLU A 496 -28.81 18.58 8.50
C GLU A 496 -28.66 17.94 7.11
N CYS A 497 -29.72 17.99 6.31
CA CYS A 497 -29.77 17.38 5.00
C CYS A 497 -29.92 18.47 3.94
N VAL A 498 -28.99 18.54 2.98
CA VAL A 498 -28.92 19.61 1.97
C VAL A 498 -30.12 19.65 1.01
N ARG A 499 -31.00 18.64 1.04
CA ARG A 499 -32.19 18.54 0.21
C ARG A 499 -33.39 18.06 1.03
N PRO A 500 -34.07 18.96 1.77
CA PRO A 500 -35.27 18.62 2.54
C PRO A 500 -36.46 18.31 1.62
N PHE A 501 -37.28 17.35 2.03
CA PHE A 501 -38.60 17.10 1.44
C PHE A 501 -39.70 17.40 2.47
N PRO A 502 -40.97 17.58 2.05
CA PRO A 502 -42.07 17.82 2.99
C PRO A 502 -42.33 16.66 3.96
N GLU A 503 -42.02 15.43 3.54
CA GLU A 503 -42.24 14.22 4.31
C GLU A 503 -41.00 13.32 4.24
N LEU A 504 -40.81 12.48 5.26
CA LEU A 504 -39.75 11.48 5.34
C LEU A 504 -40.12 10.25 4.50
N PHE A 505 -39.19 9.72 3.70
CA PHE A 505 -39.33 8.43 3.04
C PHE A 505 -38.22 7.46 3.46
N GLY A 506 -38.61 6.47 4.28
CA GLY A 506 -37.71 5.51 4.92
C GLY A 506 -37.57 5.76 6.43
N HIS A 507 -36.59 5.13 7.07
CA HIS A 507 -36.43 5.19 8.53
C HIS A 507 -35.70 6.45 9.02
N GLY A 508 -35.02 7.20 8.15
CA GLY A 508 -34.40 8.49 8.50
C GLY A 508 -33.01 8.42 9.14
N VAL A 509 -32.44 7.24 9.32
CA VAL A 509 -31.16 7.03 10.04
C VAL A 509 -30.02 6.81 9.05
N GLY A 510 -28.86 7.45 9.26
CA GLY A 510 -27.69 7.31 8.38
C GLY A 510 -27.83 8.14 7.10
N MET A 511 -27.46 7.56 5.95
CA MET A 511 -27.33 8.32 4.69
C MET A 511 -28.66 8.53 3.97
N CYS A 512 -28.98 9.79 3.68
CA CYS A 512 -30.12 10.18 2.83
C CYS A 512 -29.71 10.11 1.35
N GLN A 513 -30.38 9.29 0.54
CA GLN A 513 -30.05 9.07 -0.87
C GLN A 513 -30.24 10.31 -1.76
N GLU A 514 -31.38 11.01 -1.61
CA GLU A 514 -31.61 12.27 -2.33
C GLU A 514 -30.67 13.38 -1.87
N GLY A 515 -30.30 13.38 -0.59
CA GLY A 515 -29.33 14.31 -0.02
C GLY A 515 -27.90 14.04 -0.53
N ALA A 516 -27.47 12.78 -0.57
CA ALA A 516 -26.19 12.36 -1.17
C ALA A 516 -26.11 12.76 -2.65
N SER A 517 -27.19 12.55 -3.40
CA SER A 517 -27.28 12.99 -4.80
C SER A 517 -27.13 14.50 -4.96
N ALA A 518 -27.74 15.28 -4.07
CA ALA A 518 -27.64 16.73 -4.08
C ALA A 518 -26.23 17.23 -3.71
N MET A 519 -25.59 16.64 -2.69
CA MET A 519 -24.20 16.94 -2.33
C MET A 519 -23.25 16.64 -3.49
N ALA A 520 -23.38 15.47 -4.12
CA ALA A 520 -22.59 15.13 -5.30
C ALA A 520 -22.83 16.10 -6.47
N GLY A 521 -24.08 16.53 -6.69
CA GLY A 521 -24.42 17.54 -7.69
C GLY A 521 -23.81 18.92 -7.40
N GLN A 522 -23.45 19.20 -6.14
CA GLN A 522 -22.73 20.40 -5.71
C GLN A 522 -21.20 20.21 -5.71
N GLY A 523 -20.70 19.05 -6.16
CA GLY A 523 -19.28 18.75 -6.30
C GLY A 523 -18.66 18.01 -5.12
N ALA A 524 -19.46 17.54 -4.15
CA ALA A 524 -18.93 16.74 -3.04
C ALA A 524 -18.46 15.36 -3.52
N SER A 525 -17.33 14.90 -2.98
CA SER A 525 -16.85 13.53 -3.18
C SER A 525 -17.66 12.52 -2.36
N CYS A 526 -17.58 11.24 -2.73
CA CYS A 526 -18.21 10.16 -1.94
C CYS A 526 -17.73 10.12 -0.49
N GLU A 527 -16.46 10.43 -0.21
CA GLU A 527 -15.91 10.53 1.14
C GLU A 527 -16.58 11.66 1.95
N GLN A 528 -16.74 12.84 1.35
CA GLN A 528 -17.43 13.97 1.99
C GLN A 528 -18.90 13.66 2.27
N ILE A 529 -19.56 12.93 1.38
CA ILE A 529 -20.94 12.47 1.57
C ILE A 529 -21.01 11.49 2.76
N LEU A 530 -20.14 10.48 2.78
CA LEU A 530 -20.13 9.46 3.83
C LEU A 530 -19.82 10.07 5.20
N THR A 531 -18.80 10.93 5.29
CA THR A 531 -18.41 11.60 6.55
C THR A 531 -19.43 12.61 7.05
N HIS A 532 -20.27 13.17 6.16
CA HIS A 532 -21.41 14.00 6.56
C HIS A 532 -22.51 13.19 7.23
N TYR A 533 -22.88 12.03 6.67
CA TYR A 533 -23.99 11.21 7.17
C TYR A 533 -23.60 10.21 8.27
N TYR A 534 -22.33 9.81 8.32
CA TYR A 534 -21.78 8.89 9.32
C TYR A 534 -20.72 9.61 10.17
N THR A 535 -21.15 10.14 11.31
CA THR A 535 -20.42 11.13 12.14
C THR A 535 -19.34 10.56 13.04
#